data_AF-A0AAN5KT17-F1
#
_entry.id   AF-A0AAN5KT17-F1
#
_cell.length_a   1.000
_cell.length_b   1.000
_cell.length_c   1.000
_cell.angle_alpha   90.00
_cell.angle_beta   90.00
_cell.angle_gamma   90.00
#
_symmetry.space_group_name_H-M   'P 1'
#
loop_
_entity.id
_entity.type
_entity.pdbx_description
1 polymer ?
#
loop_
_entity_poly.entity_id
_entity_poly.type
_entity_poly.pdbx_seq_one_letter_code
_entity_poly.pdbx_strand_id
1 'polypeptide(L)'
;MDFVSEMNKILQMELEQFKEFIQKKLEEDKNYLEKLFWLPNGSQMTVLNYLVEQYSEPKVGVDDTNKDLLAKIDFILHKAKDVNVGEPLHQAIIAGKISLALHLLGVDENNFTPNESEKTDVLSILSKVRKKIEESFNHVKRYFFDVDKRDGYGRTLLSLALDAKRKELLIAILARNPIVHATTLRSSAYVPFQPIHQAVVLDYAEGITLLASMGAQLTNPLGSMRDTPVILAARLGKINALAALLELPTQSLSLESENNHLFEDKQTGHTAVEELCERMSNENDKADALRGIAMLICRGAEPPRNEKMRTLLSSNRVAFLKAVSTYLADKPQLVDAFVERCHLRESALHNIVYADHSWGSSIRHLFGVPSEAALIVEELVTRKYSDPSFASENVSSLSTTATENLRSERNPLKLYAEFVRRYSQAYDSQMITNRWSTMRWMIAEGNCDWDTVLRYSKNHPTSRTRIVLNEMFNPIPRVHEDIESQQSSPRVVLK
;
A
#
# COMPACT_ATOMS: atom_id res chain seq x y z
N MET A 1 -25.70 -44.62 -24.30
CA MET A 1 -26.25 -43.29 -23.95
C MET A 1 -25.07 -42.35 -23.93
N ASP A 2 -25.16 -41.18 -24.55
CA ASP A 2 -24.07 -40.20 -24.50
C ASP A 2 -23.92 -39.67 -23.06
N PHE A 3 -22.69 -39.43 -22.61
CA PHE A 3 -22.36 -39.04 -21.22
C PHE A 3 -23.16 -37.81 -20.80
N VAL A 4 -23.28 -36.81 -21.68
CA VAL A 4 -24.05 -35.59 -21.40
C VAL A 4 -25.52 -35.87 -21.15
N SER A 5 -26.11 -36.77 -21.95
CA SER A 5 -27.51 -37.14 -21.81
C SER A 5 -27.76 -37.89 -20.50
N GLU A 6 -26.84 -38.76 -20.11
CA GLU A 6 -26.87 -39.46 -18.82
C GLU A 6 -26.71 -38.49 -17.66
N MET A 7 -25.73 -37.58 -17.73
CA MET A 7 -25.47 -36.57 -16.69
C MET A 7 -26.63 -35.58 -16.50
N ASN A 8 -27.23 -35.10 -17.59
CA ASN A 8 -28.40 -34.22 -17.51
C ASN A 8 -29.61 -34.93 -16.89
N LYS A 9 -29.77 -36.23 -17.15
CA LYS A 9 -30.84 -37.03 -16.54
C LYS A 9 -30.62 -37.22 -15.04
N ILE A 10 -29.39 -37.49 -14.60
CA ILE A 10 -29.10 -37.67 -13.17
C ILE A 10 -29.11 -36.36 -12.39
N LEU A 11 -28.86 -35.22 -13.02
CA LEU A 11 -28.99 -33.91 -12.39
C LEU A 11 -30.42 -33.60 -11.96
N GLN A 12 -31.41 -34.10 -12.71
CA GLN A 12 -32.83 -33.98 -12.39
C GLN A 12 -33.32 -34.97 -11.33
N MET A 13 -32.50 -35.96 -10.95
CA MET A 13 -32.84 -36.91 -9.89
C MET A 13 -32.75 -36.24 -8.51
N GLU A 14 -33.50 -36.76 -7.54
CA GLU A 14 -33.33 -36.37 -6.14
C GLU A 14 -31.96 -36.85 -5.59
N LEU A 15 -31.50 -36.23 -4.51
CA LEU A 15 -30.19 -36.50 -3.91
C LEU A 15 -29.92 -37.99 -3.63
N GLU A 16 -30.89 -38.72 -3.06
CA GLU A 16 -30.69 -40.14 -2.73
C GLU A 16 -30.59 -41.03 -3.98
N GLN A 17 -31.42 -40.77 -4.99
CA GLN A 17 -31.35 -41.46 -6.28
C GLN A 17 -30.01 -41.22 -6.98
N PHE A 18 -29.48 -39.99 -6.90
CA PHE A 18 -28.16 -39.65 -7.41
C PHE A 18 -27.06 -40.45 -6.68
N LYS A 19 -27.12 -40.55 -5.35
CA LYS A 19 -26.16 -41.30 -4.54
C LYS A 19 -26.15 -42.78 -4.91
N GLU A 20 -27.32 -43.41 -5.01
CA GLU A 20 -27.47 -44.81 -5.41
C GLU A 20 -26.90 -45.06 -6.80
N PHE A 21 -27.21 -44.19 -7.77
CA PHE A 21 -26.69 -44.29 -9.12
C PHE A 21 -25.15 -44.24 -9.16
N ILE A 22 -24.54 -43.26 -8.48
CA ILE A 22 -23.08 -43.12 -8.43
C ILE A 22 -22.45 -44.31 -7.72
N GLN A 23 -23.04 -44.81 -6.64
CA GLN A 23 -22.54 -45.96 -5.91
C GLN A 23 -22.53 -47.22 -6.81
N LYS A 24 -23.59 -47.45 -7.59
CA LYS A 24 -23.63 -48.52 -8.58
C LYS A 24 -22.55 -48.37 -9.65
N LYS A 25 -22.33 -47.16 -10.18
CA LYS A 25 -21.24 -46.90 -11.14
C LYS A 25 -19.86 -47.18 -10.54
N LEU A 26 -19.65 -46.89 -9.27
CA LEU A 26 -18.40 -47.19 -8.56
C LEU A 26 -18.19 -48.69 -8.30
N GLU A 27 -19.27 -49.46 -8.16
CA GLU A 27 -19.23 -50.93 -8.08
C GLU A 27 -18.86 -51.56 -9.43
N GLU A 28 -19.42 -51.02 -10.52
CA GLU A 28 -19.09 -51.43 -11.90
C GLU A 28 -17.67 -51.00 -12.29
N ASP A 29 -17.25 -49.81 -11.88
CA ASP A 29 -15.99 -49.19 -12.23
C ASP A 29 -15.43 -48.36 -11.09
N LYS A 30 -14.44 -48.93 -10.41
CA LYS A 30 -13.81 -48.33 -9.22
C LYS A 30 -13.15 -46.96 -9.45
N ASN A 31 -12.92 -46.56 -10.70
CA ASN A 31 -12.30 -45.28 -11.06
C ASN A 31 -13.25 -44.36 -11.84
N TYR A 32 -14.56 -44.64 -11.79
CA TYR A 32 -15.58 -43.92 -12.57
C TYR A 32 -15.54 -42.40 -12.38
N LEU A 33 -15.30 -41.93 -11.15
CA LEU A 33 -15.30 -40.50 -10.82
C LEU A 33 -14.04 -39.76 -11.32
N GLU A 34 -12.95 -40.48 -11.54
CA GLU A 34 -11.70 -39.94 -12.07
C GLU A 34 -11.61 -40.05 -13.60
N LYS A 35 -12.56 -40.73 -14.26
CA LYS A 35 -12.56 -40.85 -15.72
C LYS A 35 -12.99 -39.54 -16.38
N LEU A 36 -12.27 -39.17 -17.43
CA LEU A 36 -12.64 -38.09 -18.33
C LEU A 36 -13.57 -38.61 -19.44
N PHE A 37 -14.70 -37.94 -19.59
CA PHE A 37 -15.71 -38.24 -20.59
C PHE A 37 -15.75 -37.14 -21.66
N TRP A 38 -15.90 -37.54 -22.92
CA TRP A 38 -15.98 -36.61 -24.04
C TRP A 38 -17.34 -35.93 -24.09
N LEU A 39 -17.30 -34.61 -24.33
CA LEU A 39 -18.46 -33.79 -24.62
C LEU A 39 -18.59 -33.57 -26.14
N PRO A 40 -19.79 -33.23 -26.66
CA PRO A 40 -20.02 -32.99 -28.10
C PRO A 40 -19.13 -31.91 -28.71
N ASN A 41 -18.64 -30.96 -27.91
CA ASN A 41 -17.72 -29.89 -28.32
C ASN A 41 -16.24 -30.34 -28.37
N GLY A 42 -15.95 -31.61 -28.11
CA GLY A 42 -14.59 -32.16 -28.08
C GLY A 42 -13.81 -31.92 -26.78
N SER A 43 -14.40 -31.23 -25.80
CA SER A 43 -13.81 -31.12 -24.46
C SER A 43 -14.00 -32.41 -23.66
N GLN A 44 -13.18 -32.60 -22.63
CA GLN A 44 -13.26 -33.74 -21.73
C GLN A 44 -13.51 -33.27 -20.31
N MET A 45 -14.42 -33.94 -19.59
CA MET A 45 -14.79 -33.59 -18.22
C MET A 45 -15.00 -34.84 -17.36
N THR A 46 -14.67 -34.77 -16.08
CA THR A 46 -15.14 -35.75 -15.09
C THR A 46 -16.59 -35.48 -14.71
N VAL A 47 -17.17 -36.39 -13.91
CA VAL A 47 -18.47 -36.16 -13.26
C VAL A 47 -18.46 -34.87 -12.45
N LEU A 48 -17.39 -34.63 -11.67
CA LEU A 48 -17.25 -33.44 -10.83
C LEU A 48 -17.15 -32.16 -11.67
N ASN A 49 -16.34 -32.17 -12.74
CA ASN A 49 -16.23 -31.03 -13.66
C ASN A 49 -17.57 -30.66 -14.30
N TYR A 50 -18.37 -31.67 -14.65
CA TYR A 50 -19.69 -31.42 -15.20
C TYR A 50 -20.64 -30.79 -14.16
N LEU A 51 -20.64 -31.26 -12.91
CA LEU A 51 -21.43 -30.64 -11.83
C LEU A 51 -20.99 -29.19 -11.58
N VAL A 52 -19.66 -28.94 -11.57
CA VAL A 52 -19.10 -27.59 -11.47
C VAL A 52 -19.59 -26.72 -12.62
N GLU A 53 -19.63 -27.24 -13.85
CA GLU A 53 -20.13 -26.51 -15.03
C GLU A 53 -21.60 -26.09 -14.90
N GLN A 54 -22.44 -26.93 -14.28
CA GLN A 54 -23.87 -26.66 -14.10
C GLN A 54 -24.18 -25.72 -12.91
N TYR A 55 -23.25 -25.54 -11.98
CA TYR A 55 -23.45 -24.65 -10.83
C TYR A 55 -23.62 -23.20 -11.28
N SER A 56 -24.64 -22.52 -10.76
CA SER A 56 -24.87 -21.10 -11.02
C SER A 56 -24.55 -20.29 -9.77
N GLU A 57 -23.77 -19.22 -9.89
CA GLU A 57 -23.46 -18.36 -8.73
C GLU A 57 -24.73 -17.78 -8.08
N PRO A 58 -24.89 -17.88 -6.75
CA PRO A 58 -26.04 -17.31 -6.06
C PRO A 58 -26.12 -15.80 -6.32
N LYS A 59 -27.33 -15.31 -6.64
CA LYS A 59 -27.59 -13.88 -6.72
C LYS A 59 -28.08 -13.38 -5.36
N VAL A 60 -27.59 -12.21 -4.95
CA VAL A 60 -27.98 -11.57 -3.69
C VAL A 60 -29.51 -11.44 -3.63
N GLY A 61 -30.13 -12.00 -2.59
CA GLY A 61 -31.58 -11.90 -2.34
C GLY A 61 -32.47 -12.91 -3.08
N VAL A 62 -31.88 -13.94 -3.71
CA VAL A 62 -32.62 -15.04 -4.37
C VAL A 62 -32.41 -16.34 -3.61
N ASP A 63 -33.46 -17.16 -3.46
CA ASP A 63 -33.37 -18.49 -2.84
C ASP A 63 -32.29 -19.35 -3.52
N ASP A 64 -31.50 -20.05 -2.71
CA ASP A 64 -30.38 -20.87 -3.17
C ASP A 64 -30.87 -22.13 -3.87
N THR A 65 -31.05 -22.03 -5.19
CA THR A 65 -31.42 -23.13 -6.08
C THR A 65 -30.32 -24.20 -6.18
N ASN A 66 -29.12 -23.96 -5.65
CA ASN A 66 -28.00 -24.88 -5.79
C ASN A 66 -27.79 -25.81 -4.58
N LYS A 67 -28.61 -25.73 -3.51
CA LYS A 67 -28.43 -26.57 -2.31
C LYS A 67 -28.34 -28.07 -2.62
N ASP A 68 -29.22 -28.56 -3.49
CA ASP A 68 -29.21 -29.96 -3.91
C ASP A 68 -27.98 -30.30 -4.75
N LEU A 69 -27.56 -29.40 -5.63
CA LEU A 69 -26.35 -29.56 -6.44
C LEU A 69 -25.08 -29.56 -5.58
N LEU A 70 -24.99 -28.71 -4.56
CA LEU A 70 -23.90 -28.70 -3.59
C LEU A 70 -23.82 -30.02 -2.82
N ALA A 71 -24.96 -30.55 -2.36
CA ALA A 71 -25.01 -31.85 -1.69
C ALA A 71 -24.55 -33.00 -2.62
N LYS A 72 -24.91 -32.94 -3.91
CA LYS A 72 -24.42 -33.88 -4.93
C LYS A 72 -22.90 -33.74 -5.13
N ILE A 73 -22.38 -32.51 -5.25
CA ILE A 73 -20.95 -32.23 -5.35
C ILE A 73 -20.19 -32.77 -4.13
N ASP A 74 -20.67 -32.50 -2.92
CA ASP A 74 -20.07 -33.00 -1.68
C ASP A 74 -20.04 -34.53 -1.67
N PHE A 75 -21.10 -35.20 -2.10
CA PHE A 75 -21.10 -36.65 -2.19
C PHE A 75 -20.01 -37.18 -3.12
N ILE A 76 -19.84 -36.57 -4.30
CA ILE A 76 -18.76 -36.93 -5.23
C ILE A 76 -17.39 -36.74 -4.58
N LEU A 77 -17.16 -35.59 -3.92
CA LEU A 77 -15.89 -35.29 -3.27
C LEU A 77 -15.52 -36.30 -2.16
N HIS A 78 -16.50 -36.79 -1.40
CA HIS A 78 -16.27 -37.81 -0.36
C HIS A 78 -16.00 -39.21 -0.90
N LYS A 79 -16.43 -39.51 -2.14
CA LYS A 79 -16.32 -40.84 -2.75
C LYS A 79 -15.16 -40.98 -3.73
N ALA A 80 -14.75 -39.87 -4.35
CA ALA A 80 -13.62 -39.84 -5.27
C ALA A 80 -12.30 -40.19 -4.55
N LYS A 81 -11.42 -40.89 -5.25
CA LYS A 81 -10.06 -41.20 -4.81
C LYS A 81 -9.11 -40.03 -5.02
N ASP A 82 -9.26 -39.33 -6.15
CA ASP A 82 -8.52 -38.12 -6.46
C ASP A 82 -9.48 -37.03 -6.97
N VAL A 83 -9.73 -36.04 -6.11
CA VAL A 83 -10.62 -34.91 -6.43
C VAL A 83 -9.97 -33.89 -7.37
N ASN A 84 -8.67 -34.01 -7.63
CA ASN A 84 -7.93 -33.06 -8.44
C ASN A 84 -7.97 -33.37 -9.94
N VAL A 85 -8.49 -34.53 -10.34
CA VAL A 85 -8.55 -34.93 -11.76
C VAL A 85 -9.48 -34.00 -12.53
N GLY A 86 -8.98 -33.46 -13.65
CA GLY A 86 -9.69 -32.46 -14.45
C GLY A 86 -9.73 -31.07 -13.80
N GLU A 87 -8.97 -30.87 -12.72
CA GLU A 87 -8.75 -29.57 -12.07
C GLU A 87 -10.03 -28.76 -11.78
N PRO A 88 -11.07 -29.36 -11.15
CA PRO A 88 -12.38 -28.72 -10.98
C PRO A 88 -12.33 -27.40 -10.19
N LEU A 89 -11.39 -27.26 -9.26
CA LEU A 89 -11.19 -26.00 -8.54
C LEU A 89 -10.64 -24.88 -9.45
N HIS A 90 -9.77 -25.22 -10.42
CA HIS A 90 -9.31 -24.26 -11.42
C HIS A 90 -10.49 -23.85 -12.31
N GLN A 91 -11.27 -24.81 -12.81
CA GLN A 91 -12.47 -24.55 -13.62
C GLN A 91 -13.46 -23.62 -12.89
N ALA A 92 -13.73 -23.87 -11.60
CA ALA A 92 -14.63 -23.04 -10.81
C ALA A 92 -14.16 -21.58 -10.76
N ILE A 93 -12.88 -21.33 -10.47
CA ILE A 93 -12.33 -19.96 -10.42
C ILE A 93 -12.36 -19.29 -11.81
N ILE A 94 -11.97 -20.02 -12.87
CA ILE A 94 -11.98 -19.51 -14.25
C ILE A 94 -13.39 -19.12 -14.69
N ALA A 95 -14.39 -19.93 -14.32
CA ALA A 95 -15.80 -19.67 -14.62
C ALA A 95 -16.42 -18.58 -13.73
N GLY A 96 -15.65 -17.99 -12.81
CA GLY A 96 -16.13 -16.96 -11.87
C GLY A 96 -17.02 -17.51 -10.75
N LYS A 97 -16.99 -18.82 -10.51
CA LYS A 97 -17.80 -19.51 -9.49
C LYS A 97 -17.12 -19.46 -8.12
N ILE A 98 -16.99 -18.25 -7.58
CA ILE A 98 -16.24 -17.97 -6.36
C ILE A 98 -16.86 -18.60 -5.12
N SER A 99 -18.19 -18.59 -4.96
CA SER A 99 -18.84 -19.20 -3.79
C SER A 99 -18.64 -20.72 -3.80
N LEU A 100 -18.75 -21.34 -4.99
CA LEU A 100 -18.42 -22.75 -5.17
C LEU A 100 -16.94 -23.03 -4.89
N ALA A 101 -16.01 -22.18 -5.36
CA ALA A 101 -14.58 -22.36 -5.10
C ALA A 101 -14.26 -22.29 -3.59
N LEU A 102 -14.91 -21.38 -2.84
CA LEU A 102 -14.80 -21.31 -1.39
C LEU A 102 -15.36 -22.57 -0.72
N HIS A 103 -16.53 -23.05 -1.16
CA HIS A 103 -17.14 -24.30 -0.69
C HIS A 103 -16.22 -25.51 -0.94
N LEU A 104 -15.65 -25.63 -2.14
CA LEU A 104 -14.68 -26.68 -2.49
C LEU A 104 -13.41 -26.60 -1.61
N LEU A 105 -12.99 -25.40 -1.22
CA LEU A 105 -11.93 -25.16 -0.25
C LEU A 105 -12.38 -25.36 1.21
N GLY A 106 -13.64 -25.72 1.45
CA GLY A 106 -14.19 -25.97 2.77
C GLY A 106 -14.28 -24.72 3.66
N VAL A 107 -14.38 -23.54 3.05
CA VAL A 107 -14.49 -22.25 3.73
C VAL A 107 -15.82 -21.60 3.35
N ASP A 108 -16.51 -21.00 4.32
CA ASP A 108 -17.74 -20.24 4.13
C ASP A 108 -17.46 -18.72 4.17
N GLU A 109 -18.28 -17.89 3.52
CA GLU A 109 -18.16 -16.43 3.56
C GLU A 109 -18.20 -15.87 4.99
N ASN A 110 -18.94 -16.54 5.89
CA ASN A 110 -19.01 -16.19 7.31
C ASN A 110 -17.65 -16.33 8.04
N ASN A 111 -16.68 -17.04 7.46
CA ASN A 111 -15.34 -17.14 8.03
C ASN A 111 -14.55 -15.83 7.98
N PHE A 112 -14.90 -14.94 7.05
CA PHE A 112 -14.13 -13.72 6.75
C PHE A 112 -14.68 -12.50 7.49
N THR A 113 -15.80 -12.63 8.22
CA THR A 113 -16.33 -11.54 9.02
C THR A 113 -15.44 -11.27 10.25
N PRO A 114 -15.04 -10.01 10.49
CA PRO A 114 -14.33 -9.63 11.70
C PRO A 114 -15.26 -9.73 12.92
N ASN A 115 -14.69 -9.98 14.09
CA ASN A 115 -15.42 -9.78 15.35
C ASN A 115 -15.56 -8.27 15.58
N GLU A 116 -16.66 -7.81 16.21
CA GLU A 116 -17.03 -6.39 16.36
C GLU A 116 -15.96 -5.49 17.00
N SER A 117 -14.89 -6.05 17.58
CA SER A 117 -13.82 -5.34 18.29
C SER A 117 -12.45 -5.32 17.59
N GLU A 118 -12.25 -6.04 16.48
CA GLU A 118 -10.94 -6.11 15.81
C GLU A 118 -10.88 -5.23 14.56
N LYS A 119 -9.83 -4.39 14.49
CA LYS A 119 -9.49 -3.64 13.28
C LYS A 119 -9.30 -4.64 12.13
N THR A 120 -10.06 -4.48 11.06
CA THR A 120 -10.13 -5.45 9.94
C THR A 120 -8.82 -5.45 9.16
N ASP A 121 -7.88 -6.31 9.56
CA ASP A 121 -6.62 -6.55 8.86
C ASP A 121 -6.69 -7.88 8.08
N VAL A 122 -6.24 -7.89 6.83
CA VAL A 122 -6.24 -9.10 5.99
C VAL A 122 -5.36 -10.20 6.57
N LEU A 123 -4.31 -9.84 7.34
CA LEU A 123 -3.44 -10.81 8.00
C LEU A 123 -4.11 -11.48 9.20
N SER A 124 -4.96 -10.77 9.95
CA SER A 124 -5.73 -11.36 11.05
C SER A 124 -6.81 -12.31 10.52
N ILE A 125 -7.44 -11.97 9.38
CA ILE A 125 -8.39 -12.86 8.70
C ILE A 125 -7.67 -14.13 8.21
N LEU A 126 -6.49 -14.00 7.60
CA LEU A 126 -5.70 -15.16 7.15
C LEU A 126 -5.36 -16.11 8.30
N SER A 127 -4.89 -15.59 9.42
CA SER A 127 -4.54 -16.41 10.59
C SER A 127 -5.76 -17.10 11.20
N LYS A 128 -6.91 -16.40 11.30
CA LYS A 128 -8.20 -16.96 11.73
C LYS A 128 -8.65 -18.11 10.84
N VAL A 129 -8.65 -17.91 9.51
CA VAL A 129 -9.05 -18.93 8.55
C VAL A 129 -8.12 -20.14 8.60
N ARG A 130 -6.79 -19.91 8.66
CA ARG A 130 -5.80 -20.98 8.81
C ARG A 130 -6.06 -21.82 10.07
N LYS A 131 -6.25 -21.18 11.22
CA LYS A 131 -6.52 -21.88 12.49
C LYS A 131 -7.77 -22.76 12.40
N LYS A 132 -8.87 -22.25 11.83
CA LYS A 132 -10.11 -23.02 11.68
C LYS A 132 -9.95 -24.20 10.71
N ILE A 133 -9.15 -24.03 9.66
CA ILE A 133 -8.80 -25.10 8.72
C ILE A 133 -8.00 -26.19 9.46
N GLU A 134 -6.99 -25.82 10.25
CA GLU A 134 -6.18 -26.73 11.09
C GLU A 134 -7.05 -27.49 12.12
N GLU A 135 -7.95 -26.81 12.82
CA GLU A 135 -8.90 -27.44 13.76
C GLU A 135 -9.81 -28.45 13.04
N SER A 136 -10.27 -28.13 11.83
CA SER A 136 -11.13 -29.00 11.03
C SER A 136 -10.41 -30.26 10.54
N PHE A 137 -9.09 -30.23 10.36
CA PHE A 137 -8.30 -31.38 9.90
C PHE A 137 -8.22 -32.52 10.92
N ASN A 138 -8.29 -32.21 12.22
CA ASN A 138 -8.08 -33.20 13.28
C ASN A 138 -9.29 -34.11 13.52
N HIS A 139 -10.47 -33.81 12.95
CA HIS A 139 -11.72 -34.44 13.34
C HIS A 139 -12.44 -35.26 12.25
N VAL A 140 -12.08 -35.15 10.96
CA VAL A 140 -12.80 -35.86 9.87
C VAL A 140 -11.85 -36.23 8.72
N LYS A 141 -11.99 -37.47 8.19
CA LYS A 141 -11.37 -37.88 6.92
C LYS A 141 -12.02 -37.09 5.78
N ARG A 142 -11.38 -36.02 5.34
CA ARG A 142 -11.90 -35.07 4.33
C ARG A 142 -11.13 -35.17 3.02
N TYR A 143 -11.78 -34.82 1.92
CA TYR A 143 -11.13 -34.66 0.62
C TYR A 143 -10.19 -33.44 0.62
N PHE A 144 -9.13 -33.47 -0.19
CA PHE A 144 -8.14 -32.40 -0.23
C PHE A 144 -7.75 -32.04 -1.67
N PHE A 145 -7.92 -30.77 -2.01
CA PHE A 145 -7.39 -30.20 -3.24
C PHE A 145 -5.91 -29.83 -3.06
N ASP A 146 -5.09 -30.31 -3.98
CA ASP A 146 -3.71 -29.88 -4.13
C ASP A 146 -3.70 -28.46 -4.70
N VAL A 147 -3.34 -27.50 -3.86
CA VAL A 147 -3.33 -26.06 -4.20
C VAL A 147 -2.13 -25.66 -5.08
N ASP A 148 -1.16 -26.55 -5.28
CA ASP A 148 0.02 -26.34 -6.12
C ASP A 148 -0.10 -26.97 -7.51
N LYS A 149 -1.14 -27.80 -7.74
CA LYS A 149 -1.46 -28.29 -9.09
C LYS A 149 -1.70 -27.13 -10.05
N ARG A 150 -1.42 -27.39 -11.33
CA ARG A 150 -1.65 -26.47 -12.43
C ARG A 150 -2.75 -27.01 -13.34
N ASP A 151 -3.46 -26.10 -13.98
CA ASP A 151 -4.41 -26.46 -15.04
C ASP A 151 -3.72 -26.84 -16.36
N GLY A 152 -4.50 -27.23 -17.36
CA GLY A 152 -4.01 -27.55 -18.71
C GLY A 152 -3.32 -26.40 -19.45
N TYR A 153 -3.42 -25.16 -18.96
CA TYR A 153 -2.69 -23.99 -19.47
C TYR A 153 -1.41 -23.69 -18.67
N GLY A 154 -1.07 -24.53 -17.69
CA GLY A 154 0.09 -24.37 -16.84
C GLY A 154 -0.05 -23.27 -15.79
N ARG A 155 -1.27 -22.81 -15.49
CA ARG A 155 -1.55 -21.77 -14.50
C ARG A 155 -1.68 -22.39 -13.11
N THR A 156 -1.03 -21.78 -12.13
CA THR A 156 -1.21 -22.16 -10.73
C THR A 156 -2.53 -21.62 -10.19
N LEU A 157 -3.04 -22.25 -9.12
CA LEU A 157 -4.25 -21.77 -8.45
C LEU A 157 -4.08 -20.35 -7.88
N LEU A 158 -2.89 -20.03 -7.35
CA LEU A 158 -2.55 -18.66 -6.92
C LEU A 158 -2.65 -17.65 -8.06
N SER A 159 -2.22 -18.02 -9.28
CA SER A 159 -2.33 -17.13 -10.44
C SER A 159 -3.78 -16.83 -10.77
N LEU A 160 -4.66 -17.83 -10.73
CA LEU A 160 -6.10 -17.64 -10.96
C LEU A 160 -6.77 -16.81 -9.86
N ALA A 161 -6.41 -17.05 -8.60
CA ALA A 161 -6.95 -16.30 -7.46
C ALA A 161 -6.60 -14.81 -7.50
N LEU A 162 -5.36 -14.50 -7.90
CA LEU A 162 -4.91 -13.13 -8.10
C LEU A 162 -5.67 -12.45 -9.25
N ASP A 163 -5.85 -13.14 -10.38
CA ASP A 163 -6.62 -12.61 -11.52
C ASP A 163 -8.08 -12.34 -11.16
N ALA A 164 -8.68 -13.15 -10.27
CA ALA A 164 -10.03 -12.92 -9.77
C ALA A 164 -10.15 -11.65 -8.88
N LYS A 165 -9.04 -11.17 -8.28
CA LYS A 165 -9.01 -10.05 -7.32
C LYS A 165 -10.07 -10.17 -6.20
N ARG A 166 -10.30 -11.39 -5.71
CA ARG A 166 -11.22 -11.70 -4.60
C ARG A 166 -10.41 -12.07 -3.35
N LYS A 167 -10.46 -11.21 -2.33
CA LYS A 167 -9.67 -11.37 -1.10
C LYS A 167 -9.99 -12.68 -0.38
N GLU A 168 -11.27 -13.06 -0.35
CA GLU A 168 -11.75 -14.27 0.32
C GLU A 168 -11.14 -15.52 -0.30
N LEU A 169 -11.14 -15.59 -1.63
CA LEU A 169 -10.57 -16.69 -2.40
C LEU A 169 -9.04 -16.78 -2.22
N LEU A 170 -8.33 -15.65 -2.32
CA LEU A 170 -6.89 -15.63 -2.13
C LEU A 170 -6.51 -16.08 -0.72
N ILE A 171 -7.22 -15.59 0.30
CA ILE A 171 -7.01 -16.00 1.71
C ILE A 171 -7.29 -17.49 1.87
N ALA A 172 -8.39 -18.01 1.33
CA ALA A 172 -8.74 -19.44 1.44
C ALA A 172 -7.67 -20.35 0.83
N ILE A 173 -7.04 -19.93 -0.28
CA ILE A 173 -5.94 -20.65 -0.92
C ILE A 173 -4.66 -20.53 -0.10
N LEU A 174 -4.26 -19.32 0.31
CA LEU A 174 -3.04 -19.11 1.11
C LEU A 174 -3.09 -19.77 2.48
N ALA A 175 -4.27 -19.91 3.07
CA ALA A 175 -4.47 -20.62 4.33
C ALA A 175 -4.08 -22.11 4.26
N ARG A 176 -3.96 -22.67 3.04
CA ARG A 176 -3.51 -24.04 2.76
C ARG A 176 -2.02 -24.16 2.42
N ASN A 177 -1.23 -23.10 2.62
CA ASN A 177 0.23 -23.07 2.45
C ASN A 177 0.74 -23.48 1.05
N PRO A 178 0.25 -22.87 -0.05
CA PRO A 178 0.77 -23.11 -1.39
C PRO A 178 2.19 -22.55 -1.56
N ILE A 179 2.89 -22.98 -2.60
CA ILE A 179 4.20 -22.47 -3.00
C ILE A 179 4.04 -21.07 -3.62
N VAL A 180 4.24 -20.03 -2.82
CA VAL A 180 4.13 -18.61 -3.25
C VAL A 180 5.23 -18.15 -4.21
N HIS A 181 6.15 -19.03 -4.59
CA HIS A 181 7.21 -18.78 -5.56
C HIS A 181 6.95 -19.40 -6.94
N ALA A 182 5.92 -20.24 -7.06
CA ALA A 182 5.63 -20.97 -8.28
C ALA A 182 5.22 -20.02 -9.42
N THR A 183 5.99 -20.03 -10.51
CA THR A 183 5.79 -19.10 -11.61
C THR A 183 4.71 -19.56 -12.58
N THR A 184 3.88 -18.67 -13.09
CA THR A 184 2.98 -18.92 -14.23
C THR A 184 3.44 -18.09 -15.42
N LEU A 185 3.46 -18.67 -16.62
CA LEU A 185 3.83 -17.92 -17.83
C LEU A 185 2.71 -16.90 -18.15
N ARG A 186 3.07 -15.63 -18.28
CA ARG A 186 2.16 -14.53 -18.64
C ARG A 186 2.75 -13.68 -19.75
N SER A 187 1.91 -12.83 -20.36
CA SER A 187 2.21 -12.07 -21.58
C SER A 187 2.37 -12.96 -22.82
N SER A 188 2.23 -12.37 -24.00
CA SER A 188 2.52 -13.04 -25.29
C SER A 188 3.98 -13.49 -25.39
N ALA A 189 4.87 -12.89 -24.61
CA ALA A 189 6.28 -13.26 -24.53
C ALA A 189 6.56 -14.45 -23.58
N TYR A 190 5.53 -15.08 -22.99
CA TYR A 190 5.65 -16.21 -22.07
C TYR A 190 6.65 -15.95 -20.93
N VAL A 191 6.58 -14.78 -20.32
CA VAL A 191 7.45 -14.39 -19.21
C VAL A 191 7.02 -15.15 -17.94
N PRO A 192 7.92 -15.80 -17.19
CA PRO A 192 7.58 -16.45 -15.93
C PRO A 192 7.26 -15.42 -14.84
N PHE A 193 5.98 -15.31 -14.46
CA PHE A 193 5.52 -14.45 -13.38
C PHE A 193 5.41 -15.23 -12.08
N GLN A 194 6.14 -14.82 -11.05
CA GLN A 194 5.81 -15.22 -9.67
C GLN A 194 4.52 -14.52 -9.21
N PRO A 195 3.81 -15.07 -8.22
CA PRO A 195 2.60 -14.46 -7.66
C PRO A 195 2.78 -12.99 -7.26
N ILE A 196 3.93 -12.63 -6.66
CA ILE A 196 4.24 -11.25 -6.28
C ILE A 196 4.32 -10.31 -7.49
N HIS A 197 4.96 -10.74 -8.58
CA HIS A 197 5.03 -9.98 -9.83
C HIS A 197 3.65 -9.77 -10.44
N GLN A 198 2.81 -10.81 -10.43
CA GLN A 198 1.43 -10.71 -10.92
C GLN A 198 0.60 -9.76 -10.07
N ALA A 199 0.69 -9.84 -8.74
CA ALA A 199 -0.02 -8.95 -7.83
C ALA A 199 0.37 -7.47 -8.05
N VAL A 200 1.65 -7.20 -8.32
CA VAL A 200 2.13 -5.86 -8.70
C VAL A 200 1.48 -5.38 -10.01
N VAL A 201 1.52 -6.18 -11.07
CA VAL A 201 0.94 -5.78 -12.38
C VAL A 201 -0.58 -5.56 -12.29
N LEU A 202 -1.27 -6.35 -11.46
CA LEU A 202 -2.71 -6.21 -11.19
C LEU A 202 -3.06 -5.04 -10.27
N ASP A 203 -2.06 -4.31 -9.74
CA ASP A 203 -2.20 -3.26 -8.74
C ASP A 203 -3.01 -3.73 -7.51
N TYR A 204 -2.73 -4.95 -7.04
CA TYR A 204 -3.49 -5.59 -5.98
C TYR A 204 -2.75 -5.51 -4.63
N ALA A 205 -2.99 -4.41 -3.91
CA ALA A 205 -2.33 -4.10 -2.64
C ALA A 205 -2.50 -5.20 -1.58
N GLU A 206 -3.72 -5.68 -1.34
CA GLU A 206 -3.98 -6.74 -0.36
C GLU A 206 -3.31 -8.06 -0.76
N GLY A 207 -3.26 -8.35 -2.06
CA GLY A 207 -2.55 -9.52 -2.58
C GLY A 207 -1.05 -9.46 -2.28
N ILE A 208 -0.42 -8.29 -2.40
CA ILE A 208 0.99 -8.08 -2.04
C ILE A 208 1.20 -8.29 -0.54
N THR A 209 0.37 -7.68 0.30
CA THR A 209 0.46 -7.83 1.76
C THR A 209 0.34 -9.29 2.19
N LEU A 210 -0.64 -10.01 1.64
CA LEU A 210 -0.85 -11.43 1.93
C LEU A 210 0.33 -12.29 1.45
N LEU A 211 0.81 -12.10 0.22
CA LEU A 211 1.93 -12.86 -0.32
C LEU A 211 3.24 -12.58 0.44
N ALA A 212 3.50 -11.33 0.82
CA ALA A 212 4.66 -10.95 1.62
C ALA A 212 4.65 -11.65 2.97
N SER A 213 3.48 -11.76 3.62
CA SER A 213 3.34 -12.49 4.90
C SER A 213 3.64 -13.98 4.78
N MET A 214 3.53 -14.54 3.57
CA MET A 214 3.85 -15.93 3.22
C MET A 214 5.30 -16.12 2.75
N GLY A 215 6.15 -15.09 2.85
CA GLY A 215 7.56 -15.16 2.49
C GLY A 215 7.86 -14.95 1.01
N ALA A 216 6.97 -14.30 0.25
CA ALA A 216 7.23 -13.98 -1.15
C ALA A 216 8.56 -13.22 -1.37
N GLN A 217 9.20 -13.45 -2.52
CA GLN A 217 10.50 -12.86 -2.85
C GLN A 217 10.33 -11.43 -3.36
N LEU A 218 10.59 -10.45 -2.48
CA LEU A 218 10.37 -9.02 -2.76
C LEU A 218 11.50 -8.37 -3.57
N THR A 219 12.62 -9.06 -3.77
CA THR A 219 13.81 -8.57 -4.49
C THR A 219 14.13 -9.34 -5.76
N ASN A 220 13.44 -10.46 -6.02
CA ASN A 220 13.69 -11.26 -7.22
C ASN A 220 13.16 -10.51 -8.45
N PRO A 221 13.96 -10.29 -9.50
CA PRO A 221 13.52 -9.50 -10.63
C PRO A 221 12.66 -10.27 -11.64
N LEU A 222 11.90 -9.52 -12.45
CA LEU A 222 11.03 -10.02 -13.52
C LEU A 222 11.59 -9.69 -14.91
N GLY A 223 11.62 -10.71 -15.78
CA GLY A 223 11.80 -10.56 -17.22
C GLY A 223 13.15 -9.97 -17.65
N SER A 224 13.24 -9.60 -18.92
CA SER A 224 14.48 -9.12 -19.55
C SER A 224 14.98 -7.79 -18.98
N MET A 225 14.04 -6.95 -18.50
CA MET A 225 14.37 -5.69 -17.84
C MET A 225 14.97 -5.90 -16.45
N ARG A 226 14.84 -7.08 -15.86
CA ARG A 226 15.24 -7.34 -14.47
C ARG A 226 14.56 -6.42 -13.44
N ASP A 227 13.28 -6.12 -13.65
CA ASP A 227 12.55 -5.27 -12.70
C ASP A 227 12.27 -6.01 -11.40
N THR A 228 12.82 -5.56 -10.28
CA THR A 228 12.34 -6.00 -8.95
C THR A 228 10.86 -5.60 -8.77
N PRO A 229 10.10 -6.22 -7.85
CA PRO A 229 8.71 -5.82 -7.59
C PRO A 229 8.51 -4.31 -7.39
N VAL A 230 9.46 -3.63 -6.75
CA VAL A 230 9.44 -2.16 -6.57
C VAL A 230 9.64 -1.43 -7.90
N ILE A 231 10.67 -1.79 -8.68
CA ILE A 231 10.92 -1.16 -9.99
C ILE A 231 9.76 -1.46 -10.96
N LEU A 232 9.21 -2.67 -10.93
CA LEU A 232 8.07 -3.09 -11.74
C LEU A 232 6.84 -2.23 -11.43
N ALA A 233 6.54 -2.00 -10.15
CA ALA A 233 5.44 -1.14 -9.73
C ALA A 233 5.66 0.31 -10.18
N ALA A 234 6.88 0.83 -10.01
CA ALA A 234 7.27 2.17 -10.45
C ALA A 234 7.11 2.36 -11.96
N ARG A 235 7.75 1.51 -12.76
CA ARG A 235 7.74 1.57 -14.23
C ARG A 235 6.34 1.41 -14.82
N LEU A 236 5.50 0.56 -14.22
CA LEU A 236 4.11 0.36 -14.65
C LEU A 236 3.11 1.31 -13.97
N GLY A 237 3.56 2.20 -13.08
CA GLY A 237 2.74 3.19 -12.37
C GLY A 237 1.66 2.55 -11.49
N LYS A 238 1.96 1.41 -10.88
CA LYS A 238 1.07 0.67 -9.99
C LYS A 238 1.22 1.19 -8.57
N ILE A 239 0.65 2.37 -8.32
CA ILE A 239 0.89 3.14 -7.09
C ILE A 239 0.32 2.44 -5.86
N ASN A 240 -0.81 1.73 -5.96
CA ASN A 240 -1.36 0.99 -4.83
C ASN A 240 -0.47 -0.21 -4.47
N ALA A 241 0.05 -0.91 -5.49
CA ALA A 241 1.04 -1.95 -5.30
C ALA A 241 2.36 -1.42 -4.70
N LEU A 242 2.85 -0.28 -5.19
CA LEU A 242 4.05 0.36 -4.64
C LEU A 242 3.85 0.75 -3.17
N ALA A 243 2.71 1.33 -2.83
CA ALA A 243 2.38 1.67 -1.45
C ALA A 243 2.36 0.41 -0.55
N ALA A 244 1.70 -0.68 -0.99
CA ALA A 244 1.67 -1.93 -0.25
C ALA A 244 3.05 -2.57 -0.06
N LEU A 245 3.91 -2.54 -1.10
CA LEU A 245 5.30 -2.98 -0.98
C LEU A 245 6.06 -2.15 0.05
N LEU A 246 5.87 -0.83 0.04
CA LEU A 246 6.59 0.09 0.91
C LEU A 246 6.13 0.07 2.38
N GLU A 247 4.98 -0.52 2.70
CA GLU A 247 4.61 -0.83 4.09
C GLU A 247 5.50 -1.93 4.70
N LEU A 248 6.16 -2.74 3.86
CA LEU A 248 7.10 -3.78 4.29
C LEU A 248 8.46 -3.17 4.71
N PRO A 249 9.31 -3.90 5.46
CA PRO A 249 10.63 -3.41 5.85
C PRO A 249 11.50 -3.06 4.64
N THR A 250 11.94 -1.81 4.54
CA THR A 250 12.67 -1.28 3.36
C THR A 250 13.94 -2.08 3.02
N GLN A 251 14.61 -2.66 4.02
CA GLN A 251 15.81 -3.50 3.85
C GLN A 251 15.53 -4.76 3.03
N SER A 252 14.30 -5.28 3.01
CA SER A 252 13.91 -6.44 2.21
C SER A 252 13.44 -6.08 0.79
N LEU A 253 13.47 -4.80 0.41
CA LEU A 253 12.94 -4.32 -0.87
C LEU A 253 14.02 -3.93 -1.88
N SER A 254 15.26 -3.72 -1.45
CA SER A 254 16.38 -3.28 -2.32
C SER A 254 16.00 -2.07 -3.18
N LEU A 255 15.61 -0.96 -2.53
CA LEU A 255 15.13 0.26 -3.19
C LEU A 255 16.13 0.86 -4.19
N GLU A 256 17.43 0.64 -3.94
CA GLU A 256 18.54 1.13 -4.76
C GLU A 256 18.95 0.17 -5.90
N SER A 257 18.19 -0.90 -6.13
CA SER A 257 18.43 -1.79 -7.27
C SER A 257 18.18 -1.08 -8.60
N GLU A 258 18.93 -1.47 -9.62
CA GLU A 258 18.81 -0.98 -10.99
C GLU A 258 18.28 -2.09 -11.90
N ASN A 259 17.48 -1.69 -12.89
CA ASN A 259 17.02 -2.59 -13.94
C ASN A 259 17.91 -2.48 -15.20
N ASN A 260 17.49 -3.07 -16.31
CA ASN A 260 18.21 -3.02 -17.59
C ASN A 260 17.68 -1.91 -18.53
N HIS A 261 16.85 -0.99 -18.05
CA HIS A 261 16.53 0.23 -18.77
C HIS A 261 17.72 1.19 -18.58
N LEU A 262 18.66 1.14 -19.52
CA LEU A 262 19.93 1.82 -19.39
C LEU A 262 19.83 3.31 -19.74
N PHE A 263 20.60 4.12 -19.03
CA PHE A 263 20.89 5.49 -19.42
C PHE A 263 21.69 5.56 -20.72
N GLU A 264 21.88 6.78 -21.26
CA GLU A 264 22.69 7.06 -22.46
C GLU A 264 24.14 6.53 -22.33
N ASP A 265 24.66 6.40 -21.10
CA ASP A 265 25.98 5.86 -20.80
C ASP A 265 26.11 4.35 -21.05
N LYS A 266 24.99 3.63 -21.17
CA LYS A 266 24.86 2.17 -21.33
C LYS A 266 25.56 1.35 -20.22
N GLN A 267 25.83 1.97 -19.07
CA GLN A 267 26.50 1.32 -17.94
C GLN A 267 25.59 1.20 -16.73
N THR A 268 24.70 2.17 -16.54
CA THR A 268 23.80 2.24 -15.38
C THR A 268 22.35 2.11 -15.81
N GLY A 269 21.59 1.34 -15.04
CA GLY A 269 20.16 1.16 -15.23
C GLY A 269 19.34 2.13 -14.39
N HIS A 270 18.05 2.23 -14.69
CA HIS A 270 17.14 3.03 -13.91
C HIS A 270 16.80 2.34 -12.57
N THR A 271 16.79 3.12 -11.49
CA THR A 271 16.16 2.73 -10.21
C THR A 271 14.65 2.94 -10.27
N ALA A 272 13.93 2.53 -9.23
CA ALA A 272 12.48 2.77 -9.13
C ALA A 272 12.12 4.27 -9.14
N VAL A 273 12.93 5.12 -8.51
CA VAL A 273 12.70 6.58 -8.52
C VAL A 273 12.91 7.15 -9.92
N GLU A 274 13.92 6.66 -10.64
CA GLU A 274 14.25 7.11 -12.00
C GLU A 274 13.20 6.64 -13.02
N GLU A 275 12.68 5.42 -12.91
CA GLU A 275 11.55 4.96 -13.74
C GLU A 275 10.27 5.78 -13.53
N LEU A 276 10.01 6.23 -12.29
CA LEU A 276 8.90 7.15 -12.05
C LEU A 276 9.19 8.55 -12.61
N CYS A 277 10.45 9.01 -12.61
CA CYS A 277 10.82 10.27 -13.27
C CYS A 277 10.60 10.17 -14.79
N GLU A 278 10.89 9.04 -15.43
CA GLU A 278 10.54 8.82 -16.84
C GLU A 278 9.03 8.93 -17.07
N ARG A 279 8.21 8.37 -16.18
CA ARG A 279 6.74 8.51 -16.26
C ARG A 279 6.27 9.94 -16.07
N MET A 280 6.94 10.75 -15.26
CA MET A 280 6.58 12.16 -15.09
C MET A 280 6.69 12.98 -16.37
N SER A 281 7.51 12.55 -17.33
CA SER A 281 7.62 13.17 -18.66
C SER A 281 6.32 13.03 -19.47
N ASN A 282 5.46 12.07 -19.13
CA ASN A 282 4.12 11.93 -19.68
C ASN A 282 3.10 12.67 -18.80
N GLU A 283 2.49 13.74 -19.31
CA GLU A 283 1.61 14.61 -18.49
C GLU A 283 0.44 13.89 -17.82
N ASN A 284 -0.13 12.88 -18.49
CA ASN A 284 -1.28 12.12 -17.97
C ASN A 284 -0.95 11.33 -16.69
N ASP A 285 0.31 10.94 -16.50
CA ASP A 285 0.75 10.09 -15.39
C ASP A 285 1.50 10.85 -14.30
N LYS A 286 1.71 12.15 -14.51
CA LYS A 286 2.61 12.98 -13.72
C LYS A 286 2.22 13.05 -12.23
N ALA A 287 0.92 13.14 -11.93
CA ALA A 287 0.44 13.21 -10.55
C ALA A 287 0.72 11.92 -9.77
N ASP A 288 0.42 10.77 -10.37
CA ASP A 288 0.68 9.46 -9.76
C ASP A 288 2.17 9.14 -9.69
N ALA A 289 2.94 9.53 -10.70
CA ALA A 289 4.40 9.40 -10.67
C ALA A 289 5.02 10.22 -9.52
N LEU A 290 4.59 11.47 -9.33
CA LEU A 290 4.99 12.29 -8.17
C LEU A 290 4.62 11.66 -6.83
N ARG A 291 3.44 11.04 -6.74
CA ARG A 291 3.03 10.29 -5.53
C ARG A 291 3.96 9.11 -5.28
N GLY A 292 4.27 8.31 -6.30
CA GLY A 292 5.22 7.19 -6.17
C GLY A 292 6.62 7.64 -5.73
N ILE A 293 7.12 8.75 -6.28
CA ILE A 293 8.43 9.32 -5.91
C ILE A 293 8.41 9.82 -4.46
N ALA A 294 7.33 10.50 -4.05
CA ALA A 294 7.14 10.89 -2.65
C ALA A 294 7.15 9.68 -1.72
N MET A 295 6.43 8.61 -2.06
CA MET A 295 6.44 7.37 -1.26
C MET A 295 7.86 6.80 -1.12
N LEU A 296 8.60 6.66 -2.22
CA LEU A 296 9.95 6.10 -2.22
C LEU A 296 10.93 6.95 -1.40
N ILE A 297 10.96 8.26 -1.62
CA ILE A 297 11.89 9.16 -0.92
C ILE A 297 11.57 9.23 0.57
N CYS A 298 10.28 9.31 0.96
CA CYS A 298 9.85 9.25 2.36
C CYS A 298 10.23 7.93 3.05
N ARG A 299 10.37 6.84 2.28
CA ARG A 299 10.79 5.52 2.77
C ARG A 299 12.29 5.29 2.67
N GLY A 300 13.07 6.33 2.35
CA GLY A 300 14.52 6.27 2.40
C GLY A 300 15.20 5.98 1.06
N ALA A 301 14.47 5.86 -0.06
CA ALA A 301 15.10 5.72 -1.37
C ALA A 301 15.89 6.97 -1.74
N GLU A 302 16.98 6.82 -2.49
CA GLU A 302 17.76 7.95 -2.98
C GLU A 302 17.07 8.70 -4.14
N PRO A 303 17.23 10.04 -4.23
CA PRO A 303 16.72 10.82 -5.34
C PRO A 303 17.42 10.43 -6.67
N PRO A 304 16.84 10.78 -7.84
CA PRO A 304 17.41 10.36 -9.12
C PRO A 304 18.83 10.91 -9.30
N ARG A 305 19.68 10.12 -9.96
CA ARG A 305 21.10 10.48 -10.17
C ARG A 305 21.27 11.40 -11.38
N ASN A 306 20.41 11.25 -12.38
CA ASN A 306 20.43 12.03 -13.61
C ASN A 306 20.01 13.49 -13.38
N GLU A 307 20.82 14.43 -13.86
CA GLU A 307 20.57 15.87 -13.67
C GLU A 307 19.29 16.38 -14.36
N LYS A 308 18.92 15.80 -15.52
CA LYS A 308 17.65 16.14 -16.21
C LYS A 308 16.46 15.74 -15.33
N MET A 309 16.50 14.55 -14.73
CA MET A 309 15.45 14.06 -13.82
C MET A 309 15.38 14.87 -12.52
N ARG A 310 16.53 15.27 -11.96
CA ARG A 310 16.57 16.19 -10.80
C ARG A 310 15.93 17.53 -11.15
N THR A 311 16.28 18.12 -12.29
CA THR A 311 15.69 19.37 -12.77
C THR A 311 14.18 19.24 -12.99
N LEU A 312 13.72 18.09 -13.49
CA LEU A 312 12.30 17.79 -13.66
C LEU A 312 11.56 17.76 -12.30
N LEU A 313 12.13 17.11 -11.28
CA LEU A 313 11.58 17.12 -9.92
C LEU A 313 11.62 18.51 -9.30
N SER A 314 12.73 19.25 -9.40
CA SER A 314 12.86 20.62 -8.89
C SER A 314 11.82 21.57 -9.49
N SER A 315 11.50 21.39 -10.78
CA SER A 315 10.47 22.15 -11.48
C SER A 315 9.05 21.84 -10.97
N ASN A 316 8.85 20.68 -10.35
CA ASN A 316 7.59 20.21 -9.77
C ASN A 316 7.61 20.11 -8.23
N ARG A 317 8.62 20.70 -7.58
CA ARG A 317 8.92 20.50 -6.16
C ARG A 317 7.75 20.78 -5.21
N VAL A 318 6.90 21.77 -5.49
CA VAL A 318 5.75 22.07 -4.63
C VAL A 318 4.71 20.95 -4.70
N ALA A 319 4.44 20.40 -5.88
CA ALA A 319 3.53 19.27 -6.05
C ALA A 319 4.12 18.00 -5.41
N PHE A 320 5.43 17.77 -5.58
CA PHE A 320 6.16 16.72 -4.88
C PHE A 320 6.02 16.83 -3.35
N LEU A 321 6.28 18.01 -2.77
CA LEU A 321 6.19 18.23 -1.32
C LEU A 321 4.76 18.13 -0.79
N LYS A 322 3.75 18.49 -1.59
CA LYS A 322 2.34 18.23 -1.25
C LYS A 322 2.07 16.72 -1.19
N ALA A 323 2.55 15.93 -2.15
CA ALA A 323 2.43 14.48 -2.12
C ALA A 323 3.17 13.86 -0.93
N VAL A 324 4.35 14.37 -0.57
CA VAL A 324 5.08 14.01 0.66
C VAL A 324 4.23 14.30 1.89
N SER A 325 3.67 15.51 2.00
CA SER A 325 2.82 15.90 3.14
C SER A 325 1.60 15.00 3.29
N THR A 326 0.95 14.64 2.18
CA THR A 326 -0.17 13.69 2.18
C THR A 326 0.27 12.29 2.60
N TYR A 327 1.41 11.79 2.12
CA TYR A 327 1.89 10.45 2.46
C TYR A 327 2.38 10.32 3.91
N LEU A 328 2.91 11.40 4.48
CA LEU A 328 3.41 11.45 5.85
C LEU A 328 2.33 11.76 6.89
N ALA A 329 1.12 12.15 6.46
CA ALA A 329 0.03 12.53 7.36
C ALA A 329 -0.35 11.42 8.36
N ASP A 330 -0.29 10.16 7.95
CA ASP A 330 -0.54 8.98 8.76
C ASP A 330 0.76 8.21 9.11
N LYS A 331 1.94 8.77 8.81
CA LYS A 331 3.25 8.12 8.99
C LYS A 331 4.28 9.07 9.66
N PRO A 332 3.98 9.59 10.86
CA PRO A 332 4.84 10.56 11.57
C PRO A 332 6.25 10.01 11.87
N GLN A 333 6.43 8.69 11.95
CA GLN A 333 7.72 8.04 12.17
C GLN A 333 8.73 8.29 11.04
N LEU A 334 8.28 8.70 9.85
CA LEU A 334 9.15 8.96 8.69
C LEU A 334 9.56 10.43 8.55
N VAL A 335 8.89 11.34 9.26
CA VAL A 335 9.09 12.80 9.12
C VAL A 335 10.52 13.21 9.43
N ASP A 336 11.09 12.80 10.56
CA ASP A 336 12.40 13.28 11.00
C ASP A 336 13.48 12.88 9.99
N ALA A 337 13.50 11.60 9.59
CA ALA A 337 14.46 11.10 8.60
C ALA A 337 14.32 11.80 7.24
N PHE A 338 13.09 12.09 6.79
CA PHE A 338 12.86 12.84 5.56
C PHE A 338 13.40 14.28 5.66
N VAL A 339 13.07 15.00 6.74
CA VAL A 339 13.47 16.40 6.93
C VAL A 339 14.99 16.51 7.15
N GLU A 340 15.58 15.61 7.92
CA GLU A 340 17.04 15.54 8.09
C GLU A 340 17.75 15.38 6.75
N ARG A 341 17.27 14.48 5.88
CA ARG A 341 17.81 14.32 4.52
C ARG A 341 17.62 15.58 3.66
N CYS A 342 16.53 16.32 3.84
CA CYS A 342 16.36 17.62 3.17
C CYS A 342 17.39 18.65 3.63
N HIS A 343 17.80 18.61 4.90
CA HIS A 343 18.78 19.55 5.47
C HIS A 343 20.25 19.17 5.28
N LEU A 344 20.54 18.00 4.71
CA LEU A 344 21.89 17.65 4.29
C LEU A 344 22.31 18.53 3.11
N ARG A 345 23.01 19.63 3.42
CA ARG A 345 23.51 20.59 2.43
C ARG A 345 24.29 19.88 1.34
N GLU A 346 24.15 20.37 0.11
CA GLU A 346 24.79 19.82 -1.10
C GLU A 346 24.31 18.42 -1.51
N SER A 347 23.43 17.77 -0.74
CA SER A 347 22.80 16.52 -1.16
C SER A 347 21.83 16.75 -2.33
N ALA A 348 21.60 15.69 -3.12
CA ALA A 348 20.68 15.77 -4.25
C ALA A 348 19.24 16.10 -3.81
N LEU A 349 18.78 15.58 -2.67
CA LEU A 349 17.43 15.88 -2.16
C LEU A 349 17.34 17.34 -1.70
N HIS A 350 18.36 17.85 -1.01
CA HIS A 350 18.45 19.24 -0.62
C HIS A 350 18.35 20.17 -1.84
N ASN A 351 19.15 19.90 -2.88
CA ASN A 351 19.15 20.71 -4.10
C ASN A 351 17.82 20.63 -4.88
N ILE A 352 17.07 19.52 -4.77
CA ILE A 352 15.73 19.39 -5.35
C ILE A 352 14.71 20.24 -4.58
N VAL A 353 14.71 20.13 -3.26
CA VAL A 353 13.74 20.79 -2.38
C VAL A 353 13.96 22.30 -2.34
N TYR A 354 15.21 22.72 -2.22
CA TYR A 354 15.62 24.11 -2.01
C TYR A 354 16.15 24.80 -3.27
N ALA A 355 15.94 24.21 -4.46
CA ALA A 355 16.43 24.68 -5.76
C ALA A 355 16.41 26.22 -5.93
N ASP A 356 17.62 26.79 -5.93
CA ASP A 356 17.94 28.21 -5.93
C ASP A 356 18.39 28.74 -7.30
N HIS A 357 18.76 27.86 -8.24
CA HIS A 357 19.30 28.24 -9.56
C HIS A 357 18.35 28.09 -10.75
N SER A 358 17.04 27.93 -10.52
CA SER A 358 16.06 27.91 -11.62
C SER A 358 15.73 29.32 -12.13
N TRP A 359 15.30 29.44 -13.39
CA TRP A 359 14.79 30.71 -13.96
C TRP A 359 13.66 31.31 -13.11
N GLY A 360 12.83 30.44 -12.50
CA GLY A 360 11.82 30.84 -11.52
C GLY A 360 12.39 31.37 -10.20
N SER A 361 13.63 31.03 -9.82
CA SER A 361 14.33 31.64 -8.68
C SER A 361 14.73 33.09 -8.95
N SER A 362 15.29 33.38 -10.13
CA SER A 362 15.64 34.75 -10.53
C SER A 362 14.42 35.66 -10.61
N ILE A 363 13.30 35.16 -11.13
CA ILE A 363 12.01 35.86 -11.14
C ILE A 363 11.51 36.11 -9.71
N ARG A 364 11.61 35.10 -8.83
CA ARG A 364 11.22 35.23 -7.41
C ARG A 364 12.06 36.27 -6.67
N HIS A 365 13.36 36.33 -6.92
CA HIS A 365 14.26 37.36 -6.35
C HIS A 365 13.90 38.76 -6.84
N LEU A 366 13.55 38.91 -8.13
CA LEU A 366 13.09 40.17 -8.71
C LEU A 366 11.79 40.69 -8.06
N PHE A 367 10.85 39.79 -7.78
CA PHE A 367 9.57 40.15 -7.15
C PHE A 367 9.58 40.07 -5.62
N GLY A 368 10.66 39.57 -5.01
CA GLY A 368 10.80 39.44 -3.57
C GLY A 368 9.88 38.38 -2.94
N VAL A 369 9.60 37.30 -3.66
CA VAL A 369 8.68 36.22 -3.27
C VAL A 369 9.45 34.90 -3.12
N PRO A 370 9.94 34.58 -1.91
CA PRO A 370 10.70 33.34 -1.67
C PRO A 370 9.84 32.07 -1.85
N SER A 371 10.52 30.93 -2.00
CA SER A 371 9.87 29.61 -2.10
C SER A 371 9.06 29.26 -0.85
N GLU A 372 7.88 28.66 -1.03
CA GLU A 372 7.13 28.03 0.07
C GLU A 372 7.65 26.63 0.43
N ALA A 373 8.58 26.07 -0.34
CA ALA A 373 9.09 24.70 -0.15
C ALA A 373 9.61 24.45 1.28
N ALA A 374 10.39 25.38 1.82
CA ALA A 374 10.90 25.31 3.19
C ALA A 374 9.77 25.30 4.22
N LEU A 375 8.71 26.10 4.01
CA LEU A 375 7.57 26.14 4.91
C LEU A 375 6.85 24.79 4.95
N ILE A 376 6.65 24.16 3.78
CA ILE A 376 6.03 22.83 3.71
C ILE A 376 6.85 21.79 4.46
N VAL A 377 8.19 21.82 4.33
CA VAL A 377 9.11 20.89 5.02
C VAL A 377 9.04 21.07 6.54
N GLU A 378 9.16 22.30 7.04
CA GLU A 378 9.09 22.58 8.48
C GLU A 378 7.69 22.35 9.07
N GLU A 379 6.64 22.53 8.27
CA GLU A 379 5.27 22.23 8.68
C GLU A 379 5.11 20.75 9.05
N LEU A 380 5.83 19.82 8.39
CA LEU A 380 5.80 18.40 8.72
C LEU A 380 6.26 18.14 10.15
N VAL A 381 7.35 18.80 10.57
CA VAL A 381 7.90 18.69 11.92
C VAL A 381 6.92 19.27 12.94
N THR A 382 6.44 20.49 12.70
CA THR A 382 5.51 21.13 13.64
C THR A 382 4.23 20.30 13.80
N ARG A 383 3.62 19.85 12.70
CA ARG A 383 2.42 19.00 12.71
C ARG A 383 2.63 17.71 13.51
N LYS A 384 3.74 17.01 13.27
CA LYS A 384 4.07 15.76 13.99
C LYS A 384 4.11 15.95 15.51
N TYR A 385 4.75 17.02 15.97
CA TYR A 385 4.98 17.21 17.41
C TYR A 385 3.90 18.04 18.11
N SER A 386 3.02 18.71 17.36
CA SER A 386 1.90 19.48 17.90
C SER A 386 0.59 18.69 17.97
N ASP A 387 0.43 17.65 17.14
CA ASP A 387 -0.81 16.87 17.08
C ASP A 387 -0.91 15.91 18.27
N PRO A 388 -1.94 16.05 19.14
CA PRO A 388 -2.13 15.19 20.30
C PRO A 388 -2.30 13.71 19.94
N SER A 389 -2.77 13.40 18.72
CA SER A 389 -2.96 12.02 18.27
C SER A 389 -1.65 11.24 18.09
N PHE A 390 -0.52 11.94 17.98
CA PHE A 390 0.82 11.35 17.86
C PHE A 390 1.63 11.41 19.17
N ALA A 391 1.07 11.97 20.24
CA ALA A 391 1.69 11.99 21.55
C ALA A 391 1.70 10.57 22.15
N SER A 392 2.83 9.88 22.03
CA SER A 392 3.10 8.63 22.76
C SER A 392 4.09 8.90 23.90
N GLU A 393 4.20 8.00 24.88
CA GLU A 393 5.07 8.15 26.07
C GLU A 393 6.54 8.50 25.75
N ASN A 394 7.02 8.23 24.53
CA ASN A 394 8.40 8.45 24.10
C ASN A 394 8.60 9.62 23.10
N VAL A 395 7.53 10.30 22.68
CA VAL A 395 7.61 11.45 21.76
C VAL A 395 7.36 12.71 22.56
N SER A 396 8.42 13.47 22.85
CA SER A 396 8.28 14.77 23.51
C SER A 396 7.45 15.71 22.63
N SER A 397 6.31 16.16 23.15
CA SER A 397 5.43 17.10 22.45
C SER A 397 6.13 18.45 22.22
N LEU A 398 5.79 19.10 21.11
CA LEU A 398 6.15 20.49 20.84
C LEU A 398 4.88 21.32 20.95
N SER A 399 4.80 22.17 21.96
CA SER A 399 3.72 23.15 22.01
C SER A 399 3.95 24.24 20.98
N THR A 400 3.01 24.36 20.05
CA THR A 400 2.96 25.41 19.04
C THR A 400 2.22 26.65 19.54
N THR A 401 1.82 26.68 20.82
CA THR A 401 1.14 27.82 21.43
C THR A 401 2.12 28.99 21.60
N ALA A 402 1.73 30.20 21.18
CA ALA A 402 2.60 31.38 21.26
C ALA A 402 3.02 31.76 22.69
N THR A 403 2.28 31.27 23.70
CA THR A 403 2.48 31.53 25.13
C THR A 403 3.45 30.58 25.81
N GLU A 404 3.85 29.48 25.17
CA GLU A 404 4.69 28.46 25.81
C GLU A 404 6.18 28.75 25.67
N ASN A 405 6.93 28.44 26.73
CA ASN A 405 8.36 28.69 26.85
C ASN A 405 9.15 27.43 26.46
N LEU A 406 9.98 27.51 25.42
CA LEU A 406 10.73 26.38 24.88
C LEU A 406 12.09 26.13 25.54
N ARG A 407 12.36 26.71 26.72
CA ARG A 407 13.66 26.56 27.43
C ARG A 407 14.06 25.12 27.74
N SER A 408 13.09 24.20 27.87
CA SER A 408 13.34 22.77 28.13
C SER A 408 13.63 21.98 26.85
N GLU A 409 13.26 22.50 25.67
CA GLU A 409 13.46 21.81 24.39
C GLU A 409 14.91 21.98 23.93
N ARG A 410 15.53 20.87 23.50
CA ARG A 410 16.93 20.81 23.07
C ARG A 410 17.10 20.27 21.66
N ASN A 411 16.04 19.69 21.07
CA ASN A 411 16.11 19.14 19.73
C ASN A 411 16.20 20.28 18.69
N PRO A 412 17.33 20.39 17.96
CA PRO A 412 17.52 21.45 16.97
C PRO A 412 16.48 21.44 15.85
N LEU A 413 15.99 20.25 15.45
CA LEU A 413 14.98 20.09 14.40
C LEU A 413 13.66 20.76 14.80
N LYS A 414 13.19 20.50 16.02
CA LYS A 414 11.96 21.09 16.56
C LYS A 414 12.09 22.60 16.76
N LEU A 415 13.22 23.03 17.32
CA LEU A 415 13.49 24.45 17.57
C LEU A 415 13.54 25.23 16.25
N TYR A 416 14.17 24.66 15.22
CA TYR A 416 14.22 25.26 13.90
C TYR A 416 12.83 25.34 13.24
N ALA A 417 12.07 24.24 13.25
CA ALA A 417 10.73 24.22 12.66
C ALA A 417 9.78 25.24 13.32
N GLU A 418 9.82 25.33 14.65
CA GLU A 418 9.02 26.29 15.41
C GLU A 418 9.49 27.74 15.17
N PHE A 419 10.80 27.96 15.04
CA PHE A 419 11.34 29.25 14.64
C PHE A 419 10.83 29.66 13.25
N VAL A 420 10.88 28.77 12.26
CA VAL A 420 10.41 29.06 10.89
C VAL A 420 8.90 29.38 10.89
N ARG A 421 8.11 28.65 11.67
CA ARG A 421 6.67 28.91 11.85
C ARG A 421 6.41 30.29 12.44
N ARG A 422 7.00 30.62 13.60
CA ARG A 422 6.82 31.93 14.26
C ARG A 422 7.40 33.07 13.42
N TYR A 423 8.53 32.85 12.74
CA TYR A 423 9.14 33.84 11.85
C TYR A 423 8.22 34.19 10.69
N SER A 424 7.56 33.19 10.09
CA SER A 424 6.60 33.39 9.00
C SER A 424 5.36 34.15 9.49
N GLN A 425 4.80 33.77 10.64
CA GLN A 425 3.68 34.51 11.27
C GLN A 425 4.02 35.97 11.60
N ALA A 426 5.23 36.21 12.12
CA ALA A 426 5.72 37.56 12.41
C ALA A 426 6.05 38.36 11.13
N TYR A 427 6.30 37.68 10.01
CA TYR A 427 6.49 38.31 8.71
C TYR A 427 5.16 38.73 8.10
N ASP A 428 4.18 37.84 8.09
CA ASP A 428 2.88 38.04 7.45
C ASP A 428 1.97 39.02 8.20
N SER A 429 2.20 39.22 9.50
CA SER A 429 1.44 40.18 10.33
C SER A 429 1.84 41.66 10.14
N GLN A 430 2.81 41.96 9.26
CA GLN A 430 3.28 43.34 9.05
C GLN A 430 2.51 44.07 7.96
N MET A 431 2.13 45.33 8.22
CA MET A 431 1.54 46.25 7.23
C MET A 431 2.47 46.53 6.03
N ILE A 432 3.80 46.53 6.24
CA ILE A 432 4.81 46.71 5.20
C ILE A 432 5.88 45.63 5.38
N THR A 433 5.91 44.66 4.47
CA THR A 433 6.83 43.53 4.52
C THR A 433 8.15 43.84 3.82
N ASN A 434 9.29 43.60 4.47
CA ASN A 434 10.60 43.65 3.81
C ASN A 434 10.76 42.44 2.87
N ARG A 435 10.56 42.65 1.58
CA ARG A 435 10.61 41.62 0.53
C ARG A 435 11.99 40.96 0.35
N TRP A 436 13.07 41.58 0.82
CA TRP A 436 14.45 41.07 0.74
C TRP A 436 15.05 40.74 2.12
N SER A 437 14.22 40.29 3.05
CA SER A 437 14.68 39.84 4.36
C SER A 437 15.69 38.70 4.24
N THR A 438 16.95 38.91 4.63
CA THR A 438 18.04 37.93 4.51
C THR A 438 17.67 36.57 5.10
N MET A 439 17.17 36.55 6.34
CA MET A 439 16.77 35.31 7.00
C MET A 439 15.62 34.58 6.25
N ARG A 440 14.69 35.32 5.62
CA ARG A 440 13.59 34.70 4.87
C ARG A 440 14.11 33.97 3.63
N TRP A 441 15.08 34.58 2.93
CA TRP A 441 15.75 33.95 1.79
C TRP A 441 16.62 32.77 2.24
N MET A 442 17.36 32.91 3.34
CA MET A 442 18.15 31.80 3.90
C MET A 442 17.27 30.59 4.28
N ILE A 443 16.08 30.79 4.84
CA ILE A 443 15.11 29.72 5.11
C ILE A 443 14.64 29.09 3.79
N ALA A 444 14.20 29.92 2.84
CA ALA A 444 13.60 29.45 1.58
C ALA A 444 14.59 28.70 0.66
N GLU A 445 15.87 29.01 0.75
CA GLU A 445 16.97 28.39 0.01
C GLU A 445 17.64 27.24 0.79
N GLY A 446 17.13 26.86 1.97
CA GLY A 446 17.70 25.79 2.78
C GLY A 446 19.09 26.11 3.36
N ASN A 447 19.55 27.35 3.23
CA ASN A 447 20.84 27.84 3.72
C ASN A 447 20.84 28.16 5.23
N CYS A 448 19.82 27.70 5.95
CA CYS A 448 19.59 27.98 7.37
C CYS A 448 19.26 26.69 8.13
N ASP A 449 19.83 26.60 9.32
CA ASP A 449 19.58 25.58 10.34
C ASP A 449 19.53 26.28 11.71
N TRP A 450 19.28 25.52 12.78
CA TRP A 450 19.19 26.08 14.12
C TRP A 450 20.45 26.85 14.55
N ASP A 451 21.65 26.32 14.26
CA ASP A 451 22.90 26.98 14.61
C ASP A 451 23.10 28.29 13.82
N THR A 452 22.63 28.33 12.58
CA THR A 452 22.62 29.52 11.74
C THR A 452 21.67 30.57 12.29
N VAL A 453 20.48 30.19 12.77
CA VAL A 453 19.55 31.09 13.47
C VAL A 453 20.21 31.70 14.71
N LEU A 454 20.85 30.88 15.55
CA LEU A 454 21.53 31.33 16.76
C LEU A 454 22.68 32.30 16.44
N ARG A 455 23.52 31.98 15.44
CA ARG A 455 24.62 32.85 15.01
C ARG A 455 24.10 34.16 14.42
N TYR A 456 23.11 34.12 13.55
CA TYR A 456 22.53 35.30 12.92
C TYR A 456 21.92 36.25 13.96
N SER A 457 21.17 35.69 14.93
CA SER A 457 20.55 36.42 16.03
C SER A 457 21.55 37.18 16.90
N LYS A 458 22.72 36.57 17.18
CA LYS A 458 23.82 37.21 17.92
C LYS A 458 24.43 38.39 17.16
N ASN A 459 24.63 38.23 15.85
CA ASN A 459 25.26 39.25 15.01
C ASN A 459 24.30 40.39 14.63
N HIS A 460 22.99 40.17 14.72
CA HIS A 460 21.96 41.14 14.35
C HIS A 460 20.93 41.32 15.49
N PRO A 461 21.27 42.02 16.57
CA PRO A 461 20.45 42.11 17.79
C PRO A 461 19.12 42.85 17.61
N THR A 462 18.96 43.62 16.54
CA THR A 462 17.71 44.32 16.19
C THR A 462 16.88 43.59 15.13
N SER A 463 17.32 42.41 14.69
CA SER A 463 16.64 41.66 13.63
C SER A 463 15.36 40.98 14.10
N ARG A 464 14.44 40.71 13.16
CA ARG A 464 13.26 39.85 13.40
C ARG A 464 13.65 38.50 13.97
N THR A 465 14.77 37.93 13.50
CA THR A 465 15.32 36.67 14.02
C THR A 465 15.54 36.76 15.54
N ARG A 466 16.13 37.85 16.04
CA ARG A 466 16.36 38.05 17.47
C ARG A 466 15.05 38.19 18.25
N ILE A 467 14.08 38.91 17.71
CA ILE A 467 12.76 39.12 18.33
C ILE A 467 12.04 37.77 18.50
N VAL A 468 11.90 37.01 17.40
CA VAL A 468 11.24 35.70 17.40
C VAL A 468 11.97 34.73 18.34
N LEU A 469 13.30 34.72 18.32
CA LEU A 469 14.09 33.87 19.23
C LEU A 469 13.85 34.25 20.70
N ASN A 470 13.77 35.54 21.02
CA ASN A 470 13.48 35.97 22.39
C ASN A 470 12.06 35.55 22.81
N GLU A 471 11.06 35.67 21.94
CA GLU A 471 9.68 35.25 22.21
C GLU A 471 9.55 33.74 22.43
N MET A 472 10.36 32.92 21.75
CA MET A 472 10.40 31.46 21.95
C MET A 472 10.84 31.05 23.36
N PHE A 473 11.74 31.81 23.98
CA PHE A 473 12.33 31.47 25.29
C PHE A 473 11.89 32.40 26.44
N ASN A 474 11.25 33.52 26.12
CA ASN A 474 10.73 34.53 27.03
C ASN A 474 9.41 35.09 26.46
N PRO A 475 8.33 34.29 26.41
CA PRO A 475 7.06 34.76 25.87
C PRO A 475 6.50 35.90 26.73
N ILE A 476 6.02 36.97 26.07
CA ILE A 476 5.35 38.09 26.75
C ILE A 476 3.92 37.63 27.09
N PRO A 477 3.46 37.69 28.35
CA PRO A 477 2.10 37.29 28.72
C PRO A 477 1.06 38.18 28.03
N ARG A 478 -0.03 37.59 27.52
CA ARG A 478 -1.15 38.34 26.92
C ARG A 478 -1.88 39.11 28.03
N VAL A 479 -2.04 40.43 27.86
CA VAL A 479 -2.61 41.36 28.87
C VAL A 479 -4.15 41.37 28.88
N HIS A 480 -4.84 40.44 28.19
CA HIS A 480 -6.30 40.52 27.98
C HIS A 480 -7.07 39.23 28.32
N GLU A 481 -6.85 38.62 29.49
CA GLU A 481 -7.75 37.53 29.97
C GLU A 481 -8.48 37.82 31.30
N ASP A 482 -8.31 38.98 31.94
CA ASP A 482 -8.96 39.25 33.25
C ASP A 482 -9.76 40.57 33.28
N ILE A 483 -10.78 40.73 32.42
CA ILE A 483 -11.78 41.81 32.61
C ILE A 483 -13.21 41.27 32.76
N GLU A 484 -13.52 40.04 32.36
CA GLU A 484 -14.89 39.49 32.51
C GLU A 484 -15.13 38.69 33.80
N SER A 485 -14.11 38.45 34.62
CA SER A 485 -14.22 37.70 35.89
C SER A 485 -14.46 38.57 37.14
N GLN A 486 -14.56 39.91 37.01
CA GLN A 486 -14.76 40.83 38.14
C GLN A 486 -16.05 41.66 38.06
N GLN A 487 -17.18 41.05 37.68
CA GLN A 487 -18.52 41.61 37.98
C GLN A 487 -19.45 40.55 38.57
N SER A 488 -19.14 40.10 39.79
CA SER A 488 -20.17 39.55 40.69
C SER A 488 -19.80 39.83 42.14
N SER A 489 -20.00 41.07 42.57
CA SER A 489 -20.01 41.42 43.99
C SER A 489 -21.22 40.76 44.68
N PRO A 490 -21.06 40.20 45.89
CA PRO A 490 -22.11 39.46 46.58
C PRO A 490 -23.18 40.38 47.17
N ARG A 491 -24.47 40.07 46.92
CA ARG A 491 -25.60 40.65 47.67
C ARG A 491 -25.60 40.08 49.10
N VAL A 492 -25.35 40.94 50.07
CA VAL A 492 -25.53 40.71 51.50
C VAL A 492 -27.02 40.47 51.79
N VAL A 493 -27.33 39.34 52.41
CA VAL A 493 -28.64 39.09 53.05
C VAL A 493 -28.49 39.46 54.52
N LEU A 494 -29.21 40.48 54.97
CA LEU A 494 -29.41 40.78 56.40
C LEU A 494 -30.52 39.88 56.95
N LYS A 495 -30.31 39.43 58.18
CA LYS A 495 -31.23 38.60 58.99
C LYS A 495 -32.61 39.23 59.18
#